data_AF-A0A0D3AZ57-F1
#
_entry.id   AF-A0A0D3AZ57-F1
#
_cell.length_a   1.000
_cell.length_b   1.000
_cell.length_c   1.000
_cell.angle_alpha   90.00
_cell.angle_beta   90.00
_cell.angle_gamma   90.00
#
_symmetry.space_group_name_H-M   'P 1'
#
loop_
_entity.id
_entity.type
_entity.pdbx_description
1 polymer ?
#
loop_
_entity_poly.entity_id
_entity_poly.type
_entity_poly.pdbx_seq_one_letter_code
_entity_poly.pdbx_strand_id
1 'polypeptide(L)' 'MNKPLFLRIVDALTNEVPYFQQRRNAHGRYGLSTLQKCTAAIRMLAYGQSGD' A
#
# COMPACT_ATOMS: atom_id res chain seq x y z
N MET A 1 -3.35 -12.82 8.07
CA MET A 1 -2.82 -11.64 8.79
C MET A 1 -3.89 -11.11 9.73
N ASN A 2 -3.52 -10.69 10.94
CA ASN A 2 -4.48 -10.10 11.89
C ASN A 2 -4.98 -8.74 11.37
N LYS A 3 -6.31 -8.59 11.24
CA LYS A 3 -6.95 -7.38 10.71
C LYS A 3 -6.62 -6.08 11.49
N PRO A 4 -6.63 -6.04 12.83
CA PRO A 4 -6.29 -4.80 13.55
C PRO A 4 -4.82 -4.41 13.38
N LEU A 5 -3.92 -5.38 13.32
CA LEU A 5 -2.49 -5.14 13.04
C LEU A 5 -2.31 -4.55 11.65
N PHE A 6 -2.95 -5.15 10.64
CA PHE A 6 -2.87 -4.67 9.27
C PHE A 6 -3.36 -3.22 9.13
N LEU A 7 -4.47 -2.87 9.77
CA LEU A 7 -4.99 -1.49 9.72
C LEU A 7 -4.03 -0.49 10.38
N ARG A 8 -3.36 -0.84 11.48
CA ARG A 8 -2.32 0.02 12.08
C ARG A 8 -1.13 0.25 11.15
N ILE A 9 -0.70 -0.79 10.44
CA ILE A 9 0.38 -0.68 9.45
C ILE A 9 -0.04 0.22 8.30
N VAL A 10 -1.25 0.04 7.77
CA VAL A 10 -1.80 0.88 6.70
C VAL A 10 -1.86 2.35 7.13
N ASP A 11 -2.32 2.63 8.36
CA ASP A 11 -2.41 3.98 8.89
C ASP A 11 -1.02 4.63 9.01
N ALA A 12 -0.06 3.95 9.65
CA ALA A 12 1.32 4.43 9.77
C ALA A 12 1.95 4.73 8.39
N LEU A 13 1.86 3.78 7.46
CA LEU A 13 2.40 3.95 6.11
C LEU A 13 1.74 5.08 5.32
N THR A 14 0.43 5.31 5.50
CA THR A 14 -0.27 6.43 4.84
C THR A 14 0.24 7.78 5.33
N ASN A 15 0.53 7.88 6.63
CA ASN A 15 0.96 9.12 7.27
C ASN A 15 2.44 9.41 7.01
N GLU A 16 3.30 8.39 7.07
CA GLU A 16 4.75 8.57 7.00
C GLU A 16 5.30 8.52 5.57
N VAL A 17 4.64 7.77 4.67
CA VAL A 17 5.18 7.50 3.33
C VAL A 17 4.23 8.02 2.24
N PRO A 18 4.58 9.14 1.58
CA PRO A 18 3.78 9.77 0.51
C PRO A 18 3.32 8.82 -0.61
N TYR A 19 4.10 7.78 -0.90
CA TYR A 19 3.77 6.77 -1.90
C TYR A 19 2.48 6.01 -1.57
N PHE A 20 2.22 5.71 -0.29
CA PHE A 20 1.06 4.92 0.12
C PHE A 20 -0.24 5.73 0.11
N GLN A 21 -0.16 7.06 0.19
CA GLN A 21 -1.32 7.92 0.04
C GLN A 21 -1.99 7.71 -1.32
N GLN A 22 -3.32 7.65 -1.33
CA GLN A 22 -4.06 7.65 -2.58
C GLN A 22 -4.02 9.05 -3.17
N ARG A 23 -3.55 9.15 -4.42
CA ARG A 23 -3.42 10.41 -5.15
C ARG A 23 -4.10 10.31 -6.50
N ARG A 24 -4.50 11.47 -7.01
CA ARG A 24 -5.00 11.61 -8.38
C ARG A 24 -3.81 11.59 -9.33
N ASN A 25 -3.90 10.78 -10.38
CA ASN A 25 -2.91 10.79 -11.46
C ASN A 25 -3.12 12.02 -12.37
N ALA A 26 -2.22 12.22 -13.34
CA ALA A 26 -2.29 13.33 -14.28
C ALA A 26 -3.60 13.37 -15.11
N HIS A 27 -4.26 12.22 -15.28
CA HIS A 27 -5.57 12.10 -15.91
C HIS A 27 -6.76 12.38 -14.97
N GLY A 28 -6.52 12.82 -13.73
CA GLY A 28 -7.58 13.09 -12.78
C GLY A 28 -8.31 11.83 -12.29
N ARG A 29 -7.68 10.65 -12.35
CA ARG A 29 -8.22 9.41 -11.78
C ARG A 29 -7.47 9.05 -10.51
N TYR A 30 -8.18 8.55 -9.50
CA TYR A 30 -7.53 8.02 -8.31
C TYR A 30 -6.73 6.77 -8.68
N GLY A 31 -5.45 6.75 -8.29
CA GLY A 31 -4.62 5.56 -8.40
C GLY A 31 -5.01 4.49 -7.37
N LEU A 32 -4.16 3.46 -7.26
CA LEU A 32 -4.34 2.41 -6.25
C LEU A 32 -4.55 2.99 -4.86
N SER A 33 -5.53 2.43 -4.15
CA SER A 33 -5.79 2.79 -2.75
C SER A 33 -4.65 2.35 -1.86
N THR A 34 -4.51 3.02 -0.71
CA THR A 34 -3.49 2.66 0.29
C THR A 34 -3.55 1.19 0.69
N LEU A 35 -4.76 0.65 0.86
CA LEU A 35 -4.97 -0.76 1.23
C LEU A 35 -4.43 -1.71 0.16
N GLN A 36 -4.64 -1.40 -1.12
CA GLN A 36 -4.13 -2.20 -2.23
C GLN A 36 -2.60 -2.16 -2.28
N LYS A 37 -2.01 -0.97 -2.12
CA LYS A 37 -0.54 -0.78 -2.08
C LYS A 37 0.08 -1.54 -0.91
N CYS A 38 -0.50 -1.44 0.30
CA CYS A 38 -0.02 -2.16 1.48
C CYS A 38 -0.14 -3.67 1.32
N THR A 39 -1.25 -4.15 0.77
CA THR A 39 -1.45 -5.58 0.50
C THR A 39 -0.40 -6.10 -0.48
N ALA A 40 -0.13 -5.35 -1.56
CA ALA A 40 0.90 -5.69 -2.53
C ALA A 40 2.30 -5.72 -1.88
N ALA A 41 2.67 -4.67 -1.14
CA ALA A 41 3.96 -4.58 -0.46
C ALA A 41 4.19 -5.74 0.51
N ILE A 42 3.21 -6.05 1.36
CA ILE A 42 3.30 -7.17 2.31
C ILE A 42 3.39 -8.50 1.58
N ARG A 43 2.62 -8.66 0.48
CA ARG A 43 2.67 -9.87 -0.34
C ARG A 43 4.05 -10.06 -0.99
N MET A 44 4.66 -8.99 -1.49
CA MET A 44 6.02 -8.99 -2.05
C MET A 44 7.06 -9.33 -0.98
N LEU A 45 6.91 -8.83 0.25
CA LEU A 45 7.81 -9.18 1.36
C LEU A 45 7.66 -10.64 1.80
N ALA A 46 6.43 -11.16 1.82
CA ALA A 46 6.14 -12.51 2.31
C ALA A 46 6.58 -13.61 1.34
N TYR A 47 6.41 -13.38 0.04
CA TYR A 47 6.66 -14.40 -1.00
C TYR A 47 7.86 -14.09 -1.87
N GLY A 48 8.51 -12.94 -1.67
CA GLY A 48 9.52 -12.41 -2.58
C GLY A 48 8.89 -11.73 -3.81
N GLN A 49 9.72 -10.97 -4.52
CA GLN A 49 9.42 -10.52 -5.88
C GLN A 49 10.20 -11.40 -6.86
N SER A 50 9.51 -11.93 -7.87
CA SER A 50 10.17 -12.35 -9.10
C SER A 50 10.66 -11.07 -9.77
N GLY A 51 11.92 -10.71 -9.55
CA GLY A 51 12.57 -9.66 -10.32
C GLY A 51 12.63 -10.11 -11.77
N ASP A 52 11.95 -9.39 -12.65
CA ASP A 52 12.21 -9.38 -14.09
C ASP A 52 13.34 -8.39 -14.37
#